data_AF-A0A5R9H063-F1
#
_entry.id   AF-A0A5R9H063-F1
#
_cell.length_a   1.000
_cell.length_b   1.000
_cell.length_c   1.000
_cell.angle_alpha   90.00
_cell.angle_beta   90.00
_cell.angle_gamma   90.00
#
_symmetry.space_group_name_H-M   'P 1'
#
loop_
_entity.id
_entity.type
_entity.pdbx_description
1 polymer ?
#
loop_
_entity_poly.entity_id
_entity_poly.type
_entity_poly.pdbx_seq_one_letter_code
_entity_poly.pdbx_strand_id
1 'polypeptide(L)'
;MGIDMLIPFGILIIITIYLIYSRTKFEKDIVNIYEEKFEEWKKHNPSKENEIEKKELVGLIFKEKYKLSCELLEEGLEDRIKSAKFDIKYIKREN
;
A
#
# COMPACT_ATOMS: atom_id res chain seq x y z
N MET A 1 40.34 -36.31 29.82
CA MET A 1 39.09 -36.33 30.61
C MET A 1 38.56 -37.75 30.59
N GLY A 2 38.15 -38.30 31.74
CA GLY A 2 37.59 -39.65 31.79
C GLY A 2 36.34 -39.79 30.92
N ILE A 3 36.05 -41.02 30.48
CA ILE A 3 34.87 -41.36 29.67
C ILE A 3 33.58 -40.82 30.32
N ASP A 4 33.51 -40.82 31.65
CA ASP A 4 32.38 -40.32 32.44
C ASP A 4 32.03 -38.85 32.21
N MET A 5 32.98 -38.01 31.82
CA MET A 5 32.75 -36.58 31.54
C MET A 5 32.46 -36.32 30.05
N LEU A 6 32.87 -37.25 29.17
CA LEU A 6 32.74 -37.13 27.72
C LEU A 6 31.32 -37.44 27.25
N ILE A 7 30.66 -38.42 27.88
CA ILE A 7 29.26 -38.79 27.63
C ILE A 7 28.30 -37.61 27.90
N PRO A 8 28.29 -36.97 29.09
CA PRO A 8 27.40 -35.84 29.36
C PRO A 8 27.71 -34.64 28.46
N PHE A 9 28.99 -34.41 28.13
CA PHE A 9 29.38 -33.35 27.20
C PHE A 9 28.86 -33.59 25.77
N GLY A 10 28.94 -34.83 25.28
CA GLY A 10 28.40 -35.20 23.96
C GLY A 10 26.88 -35.04 23.87
N ILE A 11 26.15 -35.44 24.91
CA ILE A 11 24.70 -35.23 25.00
C ILE A 11 24.37 -33.73 24.95
N LEU A 12 25.15 -32.91 25.64
CA LEU A 12 24.96 -31.46 25.67
C LEU A 12 25.11 -30.84 24.28
N ILE A 13 26.14 -31.24 23.52
CA ILE A 13 26.35 -30.78 22.14
C ILE A 13 25.16 -31.16 21.25
N ILE A 14 24.68 -32.40 21.35
CA ILE A 14 23.54 -32.88 20.53
C ILE A 14 22.29 -32.05 20.83
N ILE A 15 22.00 -31.82 22.12
CA ILE A 15 20.85 -30.99 22.54
C ILE A 15 21.00 -29.57 22.03
N THR A 16 22.18 -28.96 22.15
CA THR A 16 22.42 -27.60 21.64
C THR A 16 22.17 -27.50 20.14
N ILE A 17 22.70 -28.44 19.34
CA ILE A 17 22.49 -28.45 17.89
C ILE A 17 21.00 -28.64 17.57
N TYR A 18 20.32 -29.54 18.26
CA TYR A 18 18.88 -29.76 18.11
C TYR A 18 18.06 -28.51 18.42
N LEU A 19 18.37 -27.80 19.50
CA LEU A 19 17.68 -26.58 19.90
C LEU A 19 17.87 -25.44 18.89
N ILE A 20 19.08 -25.28 18.36
CA ILE A 20 19.36 -24.27 17.32
C ILE A 20 18.52 -24.59 16.07
N TYR A 21 18.57 -25.85 15.61
CA TYR A 21 17.82 -26.27 14.44
C TYR A 21 16.30 -26.09 14.62
N SER A 22 15.77 -26.53 15.77
CA SER A 22 14.35 -26.41 16.10
C SER A 22 13.89 -24.96 16.10
N ARG A 23 14.68 -24.05 16.69
CA ARG A 23 14.38 -22.62 16.70
C ARG A 23 14.36 -22.03 15.29
N THR A 24 15.39 -22.30 14.48
CA THR A 24 15.45 -21.78 13.10
C THR A 24 14.28 -22.28 12.26
N LYS A 25 13.85 -23.53 12.44
CA LYS A 25 12.67 -24.07 11.77
C LYS A 25 11.39 -23.34 12.22
N PHE A 26 11.20 -23.18 13.53
CA PHE A 26 10.03 -22.50 14.07
C PHE A 26 9.91 -21.04 13.59
N GLU A 27 11.02 -20.29 13.58
CA GLU A 27 11.03 -18.91 13.09
C GLU A 27 10.58 -18.82 11.62
N LYS A 28 11.06 -19.74 10.77
CA LYS A 28 10.64 -19.82 9.36
C LYS A 28 9.17 -20.19 9.19
N ASP A 29 8.71 -21.20 9.93
CA ASP A 29 7.33 -21.66 9.88
C ASP A 29 6.37 -20.53 10.28
N ILE A 30 6.71 -19.75 11.32
CA ILE A 30 5.91 -18.59 11.74
C ILE A 30 5.86 -17.51 10.67
N VAL A 31 7.00 -17.15 10.06
CA VAL A 31 7.04 -16.15 8.98
C VAL A 31 6.15 -16.59 7.82
N ASN A 32 6.26 -17.85 7.40
CA ASN A 32 5.42 -18.40 6.33
C ASN A 32 3.92 -18.34 6.67
N ILE A 33 3.53 -18.65 7.91
CA ILE A 33 2.12 -18.55 8.34
C ILE A 33 1.61 -17.11 8.23
N TYR A 34 2.41 -16.12 8.62
CA TYR A 34 2.01 -14.72 8.51
C TYR A 34 1.91 -14.28 7.05
N GLU A 35 2.83 -14.72 6.19
CA GLU A 35 2.82 -14.43 4.76
C GLU A 35 1.58 -15.05 4.08
N GLU A 36 1.27 -16.31 4.39
CA GLU A 36 0.08 -16.99 3.89
C GLU A 36 -1.21 -16.26 4.32
N LYS A 37 -1.31 -15.91 5.61
CA LYS A 37 -2.45 -15.12 6.12
C LYS A 37 -2.57 -13.76 5.45
N PHE A 38 -1.44 -13.12 5.13
CA PHE A 38 -1.45 -11.84 4.44
C PHE A 38 -1.93 -11.97 3.00
N GLU A 39 -1.49 -13.00 2.27
CA GLU A 39 -1.97 -13.29 0.92
C GLU A 39 -3.45 -13.69 0.90
N GLU A 40 -3.92 -14.48 1.86
CA GLU A 40 -5.34 -14.75 2.04
C GLU A 40 -6.13 -13.47 2.33
N TRP A 41 -5.62 -12.61 3.22
CA TRP A 41 -6.25 -11.32 3.52
C TRP A 41 -6.40 -10.46 2.26
N LYS A 42 -5.38 -10.38 1.39
CA LYS A 42 -5.46 -9.66 0.10
C LYS A 42 -6.53 -10.23 -0.83
N LYS A 43 -6.65 -11.56 -0.90
CA LYS A 43 -7.67 -12.22 -1.75
C LYS A 43 -9.09 -11.93 -1.28
N HIS A 44 -9.30 -11.87 0.03
CA HIS A 44 -10.61 -11.63 0.64
C HIS A 44 -10.94 -10.15 0.86
N ASN A 45 -9.92 -9.29 0.87
CA ASN A 45 -10.05 -7.85 0.88
C ASN A 45 -9.43 -7.35 -0.42
N PRO A 46 -10.12 -7.53 -1.58
CA PRO A 46 -9.69 -6.85 -2.77
C PRO A 46 -9.58 -5.40 -2.38
N SER A 47 -8.37 -4.84 -2.50
CA SER A 47 -8.15 -3.42 -2.47
C SER A 47 -9.03 -2.88 -3.58
N LYS A 48 -10.26 -2.54 -3.22
CA LYS A 48 -10.97 -1.49 -3.87
C LYS A 48 -10.08 -0.27 -3.63
N GLU A 49 -9.07 -0.12 -4.48
CA GLU A 49 -9.03 1.07 -5.29
C GLU A 49 -10.42 1.19 -5.91
N ASN A 50 -11.40 1.60 -5.10
CA ASN A 50 -12.39 2.49 -5.62
C ASN A 50 -11.49 3.59 -6.18
N GLU A 51 -11.40 3.67 -7.50
CA GLU A 51 -11.40 4.96 -8.17
C GLU A 51 -12.54 5.75 -7.52
N ILE A 52 -12.28 6.29 -6.33
CA ILE A 52 -12.98 7.45 -5.86
C ILE A 52 -12.61 8.41 -6.96
N GLU A 53 -13.57 8.73 -7.83
CA GLU A 53 -13.46 9.83 -8.79
C GLU A 53 -13.10 11.07 -7.97
N LYS A 54 -11.81 11.25 -7.71
CA LYS A 54 -11.29 12.38 -6.95
C LYS A 54 -11.43 13.54 -7.91
N LYS A 55 -12.17 14.57 -7.48
CA LYS A 55 -12.22 15.82 -8.22
C LYS A 55 -10.80 16.34 -8.36
N GLU A 56 -10.29 16.32 -9.57
CA GLU A 56 -8.98 16.83 -9.92
C GLU A 56 -9.10 18.27 -10.39
N LEU A 57 -8.17 19.12 -9.95
CA LEU A 57 -8.08 20.50 -10.40
C LEU A 57 -7.37 20.53 -11.74
N VAL A 58 -8.14 20.61 -12.82
CA VAL A 58 -7.61 20.60 -14.19
C VAL A 58 -7.26 21.99 -14.74
N GLY A 59 -7.78 23.05 -14.13
CA GLY A 59 -7.52 24.42 -14.54
C GLY A 59 -8.29 25.46 -13.72
N LEU A 60 -7.97 26.73 -13.94
CA LEU A 60 -8.61 27.88 -13.33
C LEU A 60 -9.41 28.65 -14.39
N ILE A 61 -10.57 29.19 -14.01
CA ILE A 61 -11.41 30.02 -14.88
C ILE A 61 -11.40 31.46 -14.35
N PHE A 62 -10.93 32.38 -15.17
CA PHE A 62 -10.84 33.81 -14.87
C PHE A 62 -11.81 34.63 -15.71
N LYS A 63 -12.35 35.70 -15.14
CA LYS A 63 -13.18 36.67 -15.87
C LYS A 63 -12.34 37.89 -16.23
N GLU A 64 -12.04 38.06 -17.51
CA GLU A 64 -11.33 39.22 -18.03
C GLU A 64 -12.26 40.08 -18.87
N LYS A 65 -12.59 41.30 -18.41
CA LYS A 65 -13.44 42.33 -19.06
C LYS A 65 -14.71 41.81 -19.75
N TYR A 66 -14.57 41.12 -20.89
CA TYR A 66 -15.65 40.58 -21.72
C TYR A 66 -15.58 39.07 -22.00
N LYS A 67 -14.52 38.36 -21.60
CA LYS A 67 -14.30 36.94 -21.91
C LYS A 67 -13.93 36.16 -20.65
N LEU A 68 -14.35 34.90 -20.60
CA LEU A 68 -13.85 33.93 -19.63
C LEU A 68 -12.58 33.29 -20.21
N SER A 69 -11.46 33.41 -19.50
CA SER A 69 -10.20 32.75 -19.83
C SER A 69 -10.04 31.50 -18.97
N CYS A 70 -9.52 30.42 -19.54
CA CYS A 70 -9.23 29.19 -18.82
C CYS A 70 -7.73 28.89 -18.91
N GLU A 71 -7.06 28.82 -17.77
CA GLU A 71 -5.66 28.45 -17.67
C GLU A 71 -5.56 26.99 -17.21
N LEU A 72 -4.94 26.15 -18.03
CA LEU A 72 -4.84 24.70 -17.80
C LEU A 72 -3.51 24.36 -17.11
N LEU A 73 -3.57 23.41 -16.18
CA LEU A 73 -2.38 22.93 -15.46
C LEU A 73 -1.63 21.84 -16.24
N GLU A 74 -2.31 21.11 -17.12
CA GLU A 74 -1.74 20.03 -17.91
C GLU A 74 -2.02 20.18 -19.41
N GLU A 75 -1.01 19.89 -20.21
CA GLU A 75 -1.10 19.85 -21.67
C GLU A 75 -1.86 18.59 -22.13
N GLY A 76 -2.89 18.76 -22.96
CA GLY A 76 -3.69 17.64 -23.51
C GLY A 76 -5.16 17.58 -23.07
N LEU A 77 -5.58 18.42 -22.12
CA LEU A 77 -6.99 18.54 -21.74
C LEU A 77 -7.78 19.61 -22.52
N GLU A 78 -7.13 20.33 -23.44
CA GLU A 78 -7.72 21.43 -24.20
C GLU A 78 -9.00 21.04 -24.95
N ASP A 79 -8.94 19.96 -25.73
CA ASP A 79 -10.05 19.52 -26.57
C ASP A 79 -11.23 19.01 -25.73
N ARG A 80 -10.93 18.38 -24.58
CA ARG A 80 -11.93 17.91 -23.61
C ARG A 80 -12.61 19.08 -22.93
N ILE A 81 -11.89 20.14 -22.56
CA ILE A 81 -12.45 21.32 -21.88
C ILE A 81 -13.23 22.20 -22.86
N LYS A 82 -12.78 22.33 -24.11
CA LYS A 82 -13.51 23.07 -25.17
C LYS A 82 -14.82 22.37 -25.55
N SER A 83 -14.87 21.04 -25.48
CA SER A 83 -16.07 20.25 -25.80
C SER A 83 -16.96 19.91 -24.60
N ALA A 84 -16.47 20.08 -23.38
CA ALA A 84 -17.19 19.72 -22.16
C ALA A 84 -18.38 20.64 -21.88
N LYS A 85 -19.47 20.03 -21.39
CA LYS A 85 -20.59 20.75 -20.76
C LYS A 85 -20.23 20.96 -19.30
N PHE A 86 -20.00 22.21 -18.90
CA PHE A 86 -19.69 22.56 -17.51
C PHE A 86 -20.96 22.54 -16.65
N ASP A 87 -20.88 21.85 -15.52
CA ASP A 87 -21.89 21.91 -14.46
C ASP A 87 -21.49 23.02 -13.47
N ILE A 88 -22.34 24.05 -13.33
CA ILE A 88 -22.05 25.20 -12.46
C ILE A 88 -22.65 24.95 -11.08
N LYS A 89 -21.79 24.68 -10.09
CA LYS A 89 -22.19 24.60 -8.67
C LYS A 89 -21.61 25.77 -7.89
N TYR A 90 -22.46 26.46 -7.13
CA TYR A 90 -22.03 27.51 -6.22
C TYR A 90 -21.47 26.88 -4.93
N ILE A 91 -20.19 27.11 -4.64
CA ILE A 91 -19.52 26.54 -3.45
C ILE A 91 -19.91 27.28 -2.16
N LYS A 92 -20.39 28.53 -2.24
CA LYS A 92 -21.06 29.23 -1.15
C LYS A 92 -21.84 30.45 -1.67
N ARG A 93 -23.15 30.48 -1.38
CA ARG A 93 -23.93 31.72 -1.24
C ARG A 93 -24.57 31.65 0.14
N GLU A 94 -23.80 32.02 1.16
CA GLU A 94 -24.36 32.53 2.40
C GLU A 94 -23.79 33.94 2.57
N ASN A 95 -24.68 34.87 2.92
CA ASN A 95 -24.44 36.31 3.03
C ASN A 95 -23.22 36.65 3.89
#